data_AF-A0A4S9BE35-F1
#
_entry.id   AF-A0A4S9BE35-F1
#
_cell.length_a   1.000
_cell.length_b   1.000
_cell.length_c   1.000
_cell.angle_alpha   90.00
_cell.angle_beta   90.00
_cell.angle_gamma   90.00
#
_symmetry.space_group_name_H-M   'P 1'
#
loop_
_entity.id
_entity.type
_entity.pdbx_description
1 polymer ?
#
loop_
_entity_poly.entity_id
_entity_poly.type
_entity_poly.pdbx_seq_one_letter_code
_entity_poly.pdbx_strand_id
1 'polypeptide(L)'
;MPRSQNLRLVGAGLLILLIYVCWDSIASALGHQKFITAQEFTSFGDVIIKALKESSPGEVEIQRAGQAAAVVFWTTNAETPRPDHLNITSTDIATMRFAHTAYLKYARQMSLPFQKGASGIVSAAAGKYLPVFVISLRMLRRTGSHLPVELFVDTETEMTSHTCQTLLPSMNARCLRLEDRLGRWAKYLASFQVKVFAILASSFENVLFLDADAFMAKDPAHVFTQGPFTSTGLVTWPDFWASSASQHLYEITDQPVPAMNALASTESGQLLVSKSTHALTLLLAAYYNYYGPDRYYPLMAQGGPGEGDKDSFILAARAAEAPFHQVKKCVDTIGYYEHGSYHGGAMLQYDPTQDSTETAASVSTMEKMPDAFSVHHNIPKYDPVQLFDMGVLIDSKTGVPHRLIGTKQETEKRFGRDIESELWEEIEHVTCKLEDQIVGWKTIPTSEDEKGTCDKVRWYRKEVFG
;
A
#
# COMPACT_ATOMS: atom_id res chain seq x y z
N MET A 1 -48.96 -62.00 -15.28
CA MET A 1 -48.56 -60.97 -14.29
C MET A 1 -47.37 -60.19 -14.83
N PRO A 2 -47.54 -58.97 -15.40
CA PRO A 2 -46.44 -58.08 -15.74
C PRO A 2 -46.42 -56.91 -14.75
N ARG A 3 -45.61 -56.99 -13.69
CA ARG A 3 -45.50 -55.89 -12.70
C ARG A 3 -44.06 -55.45 -12.39
N SER A 4 -43.05 -56.10 -12.98
CA SER A 4 -41.64 -55.85 -12.61
C SER A 4 -40.83 -55.00 -13.60
N GLN A 5 -41.29 -54.80 -14.84
CA GLN A 5 -40.55 -53.98 -15.82
C GLN A 5 -40.85 -52.47 -15.70
N ASN A 6 -42.08 -52.07 -15.38
CA ASN A 6 -42.42 -50.65 -15.25
C ASN A 6 -41.78 -49.96 -14.04
N LEU A 7 -41.50 -50.70 -12.95
CA LEU A 7 -40.87 -50.13 -11.75
C LEU A 7 -39.40 -49.77 -11.96
N ARG A 8 -38.67 -50.50 -12.81
CA ARG A 8 -37.25 -50.24 -13.10
C ARG A 8 -37.04 -49.02 -13.99
N LEU A 9 -37.93 -48.80 -14.96
CA LEU A 9 -37.91 -47.61 -15.83
C LEU A 9 -38.28 -46.33 -15.07
N VAL A 10 -39.27 -46.40 -14.18
CA VAL A 10 -39.64 -45.26 -13.31
C VAL A 10 -38.54 -44.94 -12.30
N GLY A 11 -37.90 -45.97 -11.71
CA GLY A 11 -36.77 -45.79 -10.79
C GLY A 11 -35.53 -45.18 -11.45
N ALA A 12 -35.21 -45.60 -12.69
CA ALA A 12 -34.10 -45.02 -13.45
C ALA A 12 -34.40 -43.57 -13.88
N GLY A 13 -35.63 -43.27 -14.30
CA GLY A 13 -36.07 -41.92 -14.63
C GLY A 13 -36.02 -40.96 -13.44
N LEU A 14 -36.47 -41.41 -12.26
CA LEU A 14 -36.39 -40.63 -11.01
C LEU A 14 -34.94 -40.40 -10.54
N LEU A 15 -34.06 -41.39 -10.69
CA LEU A 15 -32.65 -41.25 -10.34
C LEU A 15 -31.94 -40.26 -11.28
N ILE A 16 -32.23 -40.30 -12.59
CA ILE A 16 -31.69 -39.35 -13.56
C ILE A 16 -32.23 -37.94 -13.29
N LEU A 17 -33.53 -37.79 -12.98
CA LEU A 17 -34.11 -36.50 -12.64
C LEU A 17 -33.53 -35.93 -11.33
N LEU A 18 -33.32 -36.77 -10.31
CA LEU A 18 -32.68 -36.36 -9.05
C LEU A 18 -31.22 -35.98 -9.25
N ILE A 19 -30.47 -36.68 -10.10
CA ILE A 19 -29.10 -36.30 -10.46
C ILE A 19 -29.10 -34.99 -11.25
N TYR A 20 -30.04 -34.77 -12.16
CA TYR A 20 -30.13 -33.53 -12.94
C TYR A 20 -30.53 -32.34 -12.09
N VAL A 21 -31.53 -32.49 -11.20
CA VAL A 21 -31.98 -31.45 -10.28
C VAL A 21 -30.92 -31.18 -9.19
N CYS A 22 -30.20 -32.21 -8.71
CA CYS A 22 -29.03 -32.00 -7.87
C CYS A 22 -27.89 -31.33 -8.63
N TRP A 23 -27.65 -31.66 -9.91
CA TRP A 23 -26.60 -31.04 -10.71
C TRP A 23 -26.91 -29.56 -11.01
N ASP A 24 -28.15 -29.22 -11.36
CA ASP A 24 -28.57 -27.82 -11.54
C ASP A 24 -28.59 -27.05 -10.22
N SER A 25 -28.98 -27.69 -9.10
CA SER A 25 -28.89 -27.07 -7.78
C SER A 25 -27.44 -26.91 -7.31
N ILE A 26 -26.55 -27.84 -7.66
CA ILE A 26 -25.11 -27.78 -7.37
C ILE A 26 -24.42 -26.77 -8.29
N ALA A 27 -24.79 -26.65 -9.56
CA ALA A 27 -24.26 -25.65 -10.49
C ALA A 27 -24.79 -24.23 -10.18
N SER A 28 -26.02 -24.13 -9.67
CA SER A 28 -26.60 -22.90 -9.12
C SER A 28 -25.99 -22.53 -7.76
N ALA A 29 -25.61 -23.50 -6.93
CA ALA A 29 -24.95 -23.28 -5.64
C ALA A 29 -23.43 -23.03 -5.78
N LEU A 30 -22.81 -23.67 -6.77
CA LEU A 30 -21.46 -23.40 -7.30
C LEU A 30 -21.57 -22.39 -8.43
N GLY A 31 -22.29 -21.28 -8.19
CA GLY A 31 -22.48 -20.23 -9.17
C GLY A 31 -21.16 -20.00 -9.89
N HIS A 32 -21.14 -20.22 -11.21
CA HIS A 32 -19.93 -20.09 -12.02
C HIS A 32 -19.46 -18.65 -11.92
N GLN A 33 -18.63 -18.38 -10.92
CA GLN A 33 -18.10 -17.07 -10.67
C GLN A 33 -17.11 -16.82 -11.79
N LYS A 34 -17.54 -16.08 -12.81
CA LYS A 34 -16.71 -15.74 -13.96
C LYS A 34 -15.42 -15.12 -13.42
N PHE A 35 -14.28 -15.76 -13.73
CA PHE A 35 -12.99 -15.23 -13.34
C PHE A 35 -12.68 -13.97 -14.15
N ILE A 36 -12.15 -12.95 -13.49
CA ILE A 36 -11.68 -11.75 -14.18
C ILE A 36 -10.55 -12.11 -15.17
N THR A 37 -10.66 -11.62 -16.40
CA THR A 37 -9.78 -11.98 -17.51
C THR A 37 -8.74 -10.91 -17.80
N ALA A 38 -7.62 -11.30 -18.42
CA ALA A 38 -6.61 -10.34 -18.90
C ALA A 38 -7.22 -9.31 -19.87
N GLN A 39 -8.15 -9.74 -20.74
CA GLN A 39 -8.85 -8.86 -21.69
C GLN A 39 -9.66 -7.76 -20.98
N GLU A 40 -10.32 -8.07 -19.86
CA GLU A 40 -11.07 -7.08 -19.08
C GLU A 40 -10.13 -6.01 -18.49
N PHE A 41 -8.93 -6.39 -18.06
CA PHE A 41 -7.91 -5.42 -17.64
C PHE A 41 -7.40 -4.58 -18.80
N THR A 42 -7.05 -5.19 -19.95
CA THR A 42 -6.56 -4.44 -21.11
C THR A 42 -7.60 -3.45 -21.62
N SER A 43 -8.87 -3.87 -21.73
CA SER A 43 -9.98 -2.99 -22.12
C SER A 43 -10.21 -1.85 -21.12
N PHE A 44 -10.09 -2.13 -19.82
CA PHE A 44 -10.10 -1.07 -18.81
C PHE A 44 -8.93 -0.08 -18.99
N GLY A 45 -7.74 -0.61 -19.28
CA GLY A 45 -6.54 0.15 -19.61
C GLY A 45 -6.73 1.15 -20.75
N ASP A 46 -7.40 0.73 -21.82
CA ASP A 46 -7.73 1.60 -22.96
C ASP A 46 -8.73 2.70 -22.58
N VAL A 47 -9.72 2.37 -21.76
CA VAL A 47 -10.75 3.33 -21.29
C VAL A 47 -10.13 4.38 -20.39
N ILE A 48 -9.32 3.97 -19.39
CA ILE A 48 -8.74 4.91 -18.43
C ILE A 48 -7.74 5.85 -19.10
N ILE A 49 -6.85 5.36 -19.97
CA ILE A 49 -5.87 6.24 -20.63
C ILE A 49 -6.54 7.24 -21.56
N LYS A 50 -7.62 6.85 -22.24
CA LYS A 50 -8.42 7.77 -23.05
C LYS A 50 -9.00 8.88 -22.18
N ALA A 51 -9.64 8.54 -21.07
CA ALA A 51 -10.25 9.52 -20.17
C ALA A 51 -9.23 10.46 -19.52
N LEU A 52 -8.07 9.93 -19.11
CA LEU A 52 -6.95 10.73 -18.59
C LEU A 52 -6.54 11.77 -19.64
N LYS A 53 -6.26 11.35 -20.87
CA LYS A 53 -5.82 12.25 -21.95
C LYS A 53 -6.87 13.28 -22.36
N GLU A 54 -8.13 12.86 -22.51
CA GLU A 54 -9.24 13.76 -22.88
C GLU A 54 -9.56 14.78 -21.78
N SER A 55 -9.18 14.48 -20.54
CA SER A 55 -9.38 15.36 -19.38
C SER A 55 -8.06 15.96 -18.87
N SER A 56 -7.08 16.14 -19.74
CA SER A 56 -5.79 16.72 -19.35
C SER A 56 -5.95 18.15 -18.84
N PRO A 57 -5.33 18.54 -17.72
CA PRO A 57 -5.26 19.94 -17.30
C PRO A 57 -4.37 20.79 -18.22
N GLY A 58 -3.69 20.19 -19.20
CA GLY A 58 -2.85 20.91 -20.15
C GLY A 58 -1.60 21.52 -19.52
N GLU A 59 -1.10 22.57 -20.16
CA GLU A 59 -0.01 23.39 -19.64
C GLU A 59 -0.58 24.36 -18.61
N VAL A 60 -0.21 24.16 -17.35
CA VAL A 60 -0.57 24.99 -16.21
C VAL A 60 0.72 25.33 -15.48
N GLU A 61 0.90 26.59 -15.12
CA GLU A 61 2.08 27.07 -14.44
C GLU A 61 1.82 27.16 -12.92
N ILE A 62 2.52 26.32 -12.15
CA ILE A 62 2.49 26.33 -10.69
C ILE A 62 3.88 26.72 -10.20
N GLN A 63 4.05 27.97 -9.78
CA GLN A 63 5.33 28.48 -9.31
C GLN A 63 5.46 28.29 -7.80
N ARG A 64 6.52 27.62 -7.37
CA ARG A 64 6.84 27.43 -5.96
C ARG A 64 7.61 28.63 -5.42
N ALA A 65 6.97 29.45 -4.59
CA ALA A 65 7.60 30.60 -3.92
C ALA A 65 8.31 30.22 -2.60
N GLY A 66 8.04 29.02 -2.07
CA GLY A 66 8.64 28.52 -0.85
C GLY A 66 8.35 27.04 -0.61
N GLN A 67 8.74 26.52 0.55
CA GLN A 67 8.54 25.14 0.95
C GLN A 67 7.76 25.09 2.26
N ALA A 68 6.70 24.27 2.30
CA ALA A 68 5.94 24.06 3.52
C ALA A 68 6.80 23.39 4.62
N ALA A 69 6.68 23.89 5.85
CA ALA A 69 7.40 23.36 6.99
C ALA A 69 6.88 21.97 7.41
N ALA A 70 7.75 21.18 8.04
CA ALA A 70 7.42 19.91 8.67
C ALA A 70 6.65 20.14 9.99
N VAL A 71 5.35 20.42 9.90
CA VAL A 71 4.49 20.65 11.07
C VAL A 71 3.90 19.33 11.53
N VAL A 72 4.15 18.97 12.79
CA VAL A 72 3.60 17.76 13.41
C VAL A 72 2.09 17.94 13.63
N PHE A 73 1.27 16.97 13.21
CA PHE A 73 -0.19 17.12 13.17
C PHE A 73 -0.80 17.44 14.55
N TRP A 74 -0.39 16.73 15.59
CA TRP A 74 -0.94 16.90 16.94
C TRP A 74 -0.49 18.17 17.66
N THR A 75 0.35 19.00 17.04
CA THR A 75 0.64 20.36 17.53
C THR A 75 -0.26 21.42 16.89
N THR A 76 -1.17 21.03 15.99
CA THR A 76 -2.08 21.94 15.30
C THR A 76 -3.44 22.06 15.99
N ASN A 77 -4.14 23.16 15.73
CA ASN A 77 -5.50 23.44 16.18
C ASN A 77 -6.32 24.10 15.05
N ALA A 78 -7.58 24.44 15.33
CA ALA A 78 -8.50 25.03 14.35
C ALA A 78 -8.04 26.42 13.83
N GLU A 79 -7.20 27.13 14.58
CA GLU A 79 -6.67 28.46 14.25
C GLU A 79 -5.30 28.38 13.54
N THR A 80 -4.72 27.19 13.42
CA THR A 80 -3.42 27.01 12.76
C THR A 80 -3.53 27.42 11.29
N PRO A 81 -2.70 28.37 10.81
CA PRO A 81 -2.80 28.85 9.44
C PRO A 81 -2.38 27.78 8.45
N ARG A 82 -3.10 27.70 7.32
CA ARG A 82 -2.73 26.85 6.19
C ARG A 82 -1.54 27.49 5.45
N PRO A 83 -0.49 26.73 5.09
CA PRO A 83 0.61 27.28 4.30
C PRO A 83 0.13 27.72 2.92
N ASP A 84 0.75 28.77 2.40
CA ASP A 84 0.50 29.30 1.07
C ASP A 84 1.83 29.69 0.41
N HIS A 85 2.35 28.77 -0.41
CA HIS A 85 3.68 28.86 -1.01
C HIS A 85 3.64 28.68 -2.54
N LEU A 86 2.46 28.68 -3.14
CA LEU A 86 2.28 28.48 -4.57
C LEU A 86 1.67 29.72 -5.21
N ASN A 87 2.32 30.23 -6.26
CA ASN A 87 1.73 31.18 -7.18
C ASN A 87 1.10 30.42 -8.34
N ILE A 88 -0.21 30.56 -8.49
CA ILE A 88 -0.99 30.01 -9.60
C ILE A 88 -2.01 31.07 -10.05
N THR A 89 -2.21 31.21 -11.36
CA THR A 89 -3.15 32.22 -11.88
C THR A 89 -4.59 31.74 -11.76
N SER A 90 -5.55 32.67 -11.70
CA SER A 90 -6.98 32.32 -11.72
C SER A 90 -7.39 31.58 -13.01
N THR A 91 -6.73 31.87 -14.13
CA THR A 91 -6.91 31.15 -15.40
C THR A 91 -6.47 29.69 -15.29
N ASP A 92 -5.32 29.44 -14.65
CA ASP A 92 -4.79 28.10 -14.43
C ASP A 92 -5.67 27.29 -13.47
N ILE A 93 -6.12 27.91 -12.36
CA ILE A 93 -7.08 27.31 -11.44
C ILE A 93 -8.36 26.91 -12.19
N ALA A 94 -8.92 27.80 -13.01
CA ALA A 94 -10.12 27.53 -13.79
C ALA A 94 -9.89 26.39 -14.81
N THR A 95 -8.72 26.35 -15.44
CA THR A 95 -8.32 25.29 -16.38
C THR A 95 -8.25 23.93 -15.70
N MET A 96 -7.58 23.86 -14.55
CA MET A 96 -7.50 22.63 -13.77
C MET A 96 -8.87 22.18 -13.25
N ARG A 97 -9.72 23.12 -12.81
CA ARG A 97 -11.09 22.83 -12.35
C ARG A 97 -11.95 22.27 -13.48
N PHE A 98 -11.86 22.84 -14.68
CA PHE A 98 -12.56 22.34 -15.86
C PHE A 98 -12.13 20.91 -16.20
N ALA A 99 -10.81 20.66 -16.25
CA ALA A 99 -10.25 19.34 -16.54
C ALA A 99 -10.65 18.30 -15.48
N HIS A 100 -10.59 18.66 -14.20
CA HIS A 100 -11.03 17.81 -13.09
C HIS A 100 -12.52 17.46 -13.20
N THR A 101 -13.38 18.45 -13.46
CA THR A 101 -14.82 18.25 -13.64
C THR A 101 -15.12 17.34 -14.83
N ALA A 102 -14.38 17.50 -15.94
CA ALA A 102 -14.48 16.63 -17.10
C ALA A 102 -14.11 15.18 -16.75
N TYR A 103 -12.97 14.98 -16.07
CA TYR A 103 -12.55 13.63 -15.66
C TYR A 103 -13.54 12.98 -14.70
N LEU A 104 -14.07 13.73 -13.72
CA LEU A 104 -15.08 13.25 -12.78
C LEU A 104 -16.32 12.69 -13.51
N LYS A 105 -16.75 13.34 -14.59
CA LYS A 105 -17.86 12.87 -15.43
C LYS A 105 -17.54 11.55 -16.14
N TYR A 106 -16.33 11.41 -16.69
CA TYR A 106 -15.87 10.15 -17.27
C TYR A 106 -15.79 9.03 -16.23
N ALA A 107 -15.14 9.31 -15.09
CA ALA A 107 -14.87 8.33 -14.04
C ALA A 107 -16.15 7.72 -13.45
N ARG A 108 -17.22 8.52 -13.32
CA ARG A 108 -18.54 8.02 -12.87
C ARG A 108 -19.16 6.94 -13.76
N GLN A 109 -18.72 6.84 -15.01
CA GLN A 109 -19.25 5.87 -15.98
C GLN A 109 -18.34 4.64 -16.14
N MET A 110 -17.19 4.60 -15.47
CA MET A 110 -16.25 3.50 -15.56
C MET A 110 -16.48 2.47 -14.46
N SER A 111 -16.33 1.19 -14.83
CA SER A 111 -16.29 0.06 -13.89
C SER A 111 -14.86 -0.47 -13.77
N LEU A 112 -14.45 -0.83 -12.56
CA LEU A 112 -13.15 -1.44 -12.33
C LEU A 112 -13.18 -2.96 -12.57
N PRO A 113 -12.16 -3.54 -13.22
CA PRO A 113 -11.98 -4.99 -13.30
C PRO A 113 -11.46 -5.54 -11.96
N PHE A 114 -12.15 -6.53 -11.39
CA PHE A 114 -11.70 -7.29 -10.22
C PHE A 114 -12.48 -8.61 -10.07
N GLN A 115 -11.93 -9.52 -9.28
CA GLN A 115 -12.58 -10.75 -8.87
C GLN A 115 -13.45 -10.50 -7.64
N LYS A 116 -14.77 -10.69 -7.76
CA LYS A 116 -15.71 -10.45 -6.66
C LYS A 116 -15.37 -11.29 -5.42
N GLY A 117 -15.40 -10.68 -4.25
CA GLY A 117 -15.11 -11.30 -2.95
C GLY A 117 -13.63 -11.65 -2.71
N ALA A 118 -12.75 -11.41 -3.67
CA ALA A 118 -11.33 -11.72 -3.50
C ALA A 118 -10.65 -10.63 -2.65
N SER A 119 -9.98 -11.05 -1.59
CA SER A 119 -9.16 -10.18 -0.73
C SER A 119 -7.69 -10.58 -0.82
N GLY A 120 -6.80 -9.60 -0.83
CA GLY A 120 -5.37 -9.86 -0.91
C GLY A 120 -4.50 -8.63 -0.70
N ILE A 121 -3.20 -8.84 -0.75
CA ILE A 121 -2.21 -7.77 -0.59
C ILE A 121 -1.66 -7.38 -1.96
N VAL A 122 -1.51 -6.08 -2.19
CA VAL A 122 -0.89 -5.54 -3.39
C VAL A 122 0.36 -4.77 -2.99
N SER A 123 1.46 -5.04 -3.67
CA SER A 123 2.73 -4.33 -3.48
C SER A 123 3.36 -3.99 -4.82
N ALA A 124 4.31 -3.06 -4.83
CA ALA A 124 5.13 -2.76 -5.99
C ALA A 124 6.60 -2.73 -5.57
N ALA A 125 7.46 -3.44 -6.31
CA ALA A 125 8.90 -3.46 -6.07
C ALA A 125 9.63 -3.80 -7.36
N ALA A 126 10.77 -3.14 -7.59
CA ALA A 126 11.65 -3.40 -8.72
C ALA A 126 13.11 -3.21 -8.30
N GLY A 127 14.02 -3.85 -9.03
CA GLY A 127 15.46 -3.82 -8.80
C GLY A 127 15.80 -4.07 -7.33
N LYS A 128 16.51 -3.12 -6.73
CA LYS A 128 17.05 -3.21 -5.36
C LYS A 128 15.98 -3.35 -4.28
N TYR A 129 14.71 -3.09 -4.59
CA TYR A 129 13.61 -3.27 -3.66
C TYR A 129 13.05 -4.70 -3.62
N LEU A 130 13.36 -5.55 -4.61
CA LEU A 130 12.88 -6.95 -4.62
C LEU A 130 13.39 -7.77 -3.41
N PRO A 131 14.68 -7.71 -3.02
CA PRO A 131 15.14 -8.37 -1.80
C PRO A 131 14.40 -7.90 -0.55
N VAL A 132 14.16 -6.59 -0.42
CA VAL A 132 13.41 -5.99 0.70
C VAL A 132 11.97 -6.51 0.73
N PHE A 133 11.30 -6.56 -0.44
CA PHE A 133 9.96 -7.16 -0.52
C PHE A 133 9.94 -8.63 -0.13
N VAL A 134 10.94 -9.43 -0.53
CA VAL A 134 11.04 -10.85 -0.14
C VAL A 134 11.17 -10.97 1.39
N ILE A 135 11.95 -10.11 2.05
CA ILE A 135 12.04 -10.06 3.52
C ILE A 135 10.66 -9.75 4.12
N SER A 136 9.98 -8.70 3.64
CA SER A 136 8.64 -8.30 4.11
C SER A 136 7.59 -9.39 3.90
N LEU A 137 7.63 -10.11 2.76
CA LEU A 137 6.76 -11.25 2.48
C LEU A 137 7.02 -12.41 3.44
N ARG A 138 8.29 -12.71 3.75
CA ARG A 138 8.63 -13.76 4.71
C ARG A 138 8.17 -13.38 6.11
N MET A 139 8.33 -12.12 6.52
CA MET A 139 7.76 -11.59 7.76
C MET A 139 6.24 -11.74 7.80
N LEU A 140 5.53 -11.45 6.70
CA LEU A 140 4.09 -11.72 6.58
C LEU A 140 3.79 -13.21 6.81
N ARG A 141 4.55 -14.14 6.21
CA ARG A 141 4.33 -15.58 6.40
C ARG A 141 4.62 -16.05 7.82
N ARG A 142 5.57 -15.44 8.55
CA ARG A 142 5.79 -15.71 9.98
C ARG A 142 4.58 -15.39 10.84
N THR A 143 3.73 -14.45 10.43
CA THR A 143 2.49 -14.15 11.15
C THR A 143 1.43 -15.27 11.06
N GLY A 144 1.65 -16.28 10.21
CA GLY A 144 0.66 -17.31 9.87
C GLY A 144 -0.27 -16.90 8.72
N SER A 145 -0.10 -15.72 8.14
CA SER A 145 -0.98 -15.24 7.08
C SER A 145 -0.82 -16.04 5.79
N HIS A 146 -1.95 -16.50 5.25
CA HIS A 146 -2.05 -17.16 3.95
C HIS A 146 -2.60 -16.26 2.85
N LEU A 147 -2.79 -14.95 3.11
CA LEU A 147 -3.33 -14.03 2.13
C LEU A 147 -2.49 -14.04 0.83
N PRO A 148 -3.15 -14.11 -0.34
CA PRO A 148 -2.45 -14.03 -1.61
C PRO A 148 -1.87 -12.62 -1.81
N VAL A 149 -0.69 -12.56 -2.42
CA VAL A 149 0.01 -11.30 -2.70
C VAL A 149 0.20 -11.12 -4.20
N GLU A 150 -0.15 -9.96 -4.72
CA GLU A 150 0.16 -9.54 -6.09
C GLU A 150 1.25 -8.46 -6.05
N LEU A 151 2.43 -8.80 -6.56
CA LEU A 151 3.56 -7.89 -6.67
C LEU A 151 3.62 -7.31 -8.09
N PHE A 152 3.62 -5.99 -8.21
CA PHE A 152 3.86 -5.30 -9.48
C PHE A 152 5.37 -5.05 -9.65
N VAL A 153 5.95 -5.70 -10.66
CA VAL A 153 7.34 -5.52 -11.10
C VAL A 153 7.40 -4.65 -12.36
N ASP A 154 8.58 -4.13 -12.69
CA ASP A 154 8.73 -3.14 -13.76
C ASP A 154 9.07 -3.80 -15.11
N THR A 155 10.03 -4.71 -15.09
CA THR A 155 10.64 -5.24 -16.32
C THR A 155 10.23 -6.67 -16.64
N GLU A 156 10.32 -7.03 -17.93
CA GLU A 156 10.11 -8.41 -18.39
C GLU A 156 11.17 -9.37 -17.80
N THR A 157 12.39 -8.88 -17.61
CA THR A 157 13.48 -9.64 -16.96
C THR A 157 13.10 -10.02 -15.53
N GLU A 158 12.50 -9.11 -14.78
CA GLU A 158 12.01 -9.41 -13.43
C GLU A 158 10.85 -10.41 -13.46
N MET A 159 9.88 -10.19 -14.33
CA MET A 159 8.71 -11.06 -14.50
C MET A 159 9.11 -12.51 -14.83
N THR A 160 10.05 -12.70 -15.76
CA THR A 160 10.48 -14.02 -16.22
C THR A 160 11.57 -14.67 -15.34
N SER A 161 12.03 -13.96 -14.30
CA SER A 161 13.06 -14.45 -13.39
C SER A 161 12.57 -15.61 -12.50
N HIS A 162 13.52 -16.37 -11.95
CA HIS A 162 13.25 -17.37 -10.91
C HIS A 162 12.54 -16.78 -9.69
N THR A 163 12.79 -15.50 -9.38
CA THR A 163 12.11 -14.77 -8.30
C THR A 163 10.60 -14.78 -8.50
N CYS A 164 10.14 -14.40 -9.68
CA CYS A 164 8.72 -14.28 -9.99
C CYS A 164 8.06 -15.60 -10.40
N GLN A 165 8.81 -16.52 -11.04
CA GLN A 165 8.27 -17.76 -11.56
C GLN A 165 8.27 -18.92 -10.53
N THR A 166 9.15 -18.86 -9.53
CA THR A 166 9.32 -19.97 -8.58
C THR A 166 9.29 -19.50 -7.13
N LEU A 167 10.14 -18.54 -6.75
CA LEU A 167 10.33 -18.15 -5.35
C LEU A 167 9.07 -17.51 -4.76
N LEU A 168 8.53 -16.47 -5.38
CA LEU A 168 7.31 -15.80 -4.89
C LEU A 168 6.07 -16.71 -4.93
N PRO A 169 5.83 -17.50 -6.00
CA PRO A 169 4.75 -18.49 -6.03
C PRO A 169 4.79 -19.51 -4.88
N SER A 170 5.98 -19.94 -4.45
CA SER A 170 6.13 -20.85 -3.30
C SER A 170 5.63 -20.26 -1.98
N MET A 171 5.47 -18.93 -1.90
CA MET A 171 4.97 -18.19 -0.75
C MET A 171 3.59 -17.57 -1.02
N ASN A 172 2.78 -18.15 -1.93
CA ASN A 172 1.45 -17.62 -2.32
C ASN A 172 1.49 -16.15 -2.77
N ALA A 173 2.53 -15.79 -3.52
CA ALA A 173 2.68 -14.48 -4.14
C ALA A 173 2.89 -14.65 -5.65
N ARG A 174 2.43 -13.69 -6.46
CA ARG A 174 2.66 -13.72 -7.91
C ARG A 174 3.07 -12.35 -8.42
N CYS A 175 3.89 -12.33 -9.47
CA CYS A 175 4.27 -11.10 -10.15
C CYS A 175 3.27 -10.72 -11.23
N LEU A 176 3.10 -9.42 -11.41
CA LEU A 176 2.30 -8.77 -12.45
C LEU A 176 3.10 -7.57 -12.99
N ARG A 177 2.81 -7.15 -14.23
CA ARG A 177 3.31 -5.88 -14.78
C ARG A 177 2.15 -4.98 -15.14
N LEU A 178 2.31 -3.67 -14.90
CA LEU A 178 1.29 -2.70 -15.24
C LEU A 178 1.02 -2.66 -16.75
N GLU A 179 2.04 -2.78 -17.60
CA GLU A 179 1.84 -2.73 -19.05
C GLU A 179 1.07 -3.92 -19.62
N ASP A 180 1.17 -5.09 -18.98
CA ASP A 180 0.40 -6.28 -19.37
C ASP A 180 -1.07 -6.15 -18.99
N ARG A 181 -1.35 -5.43 -17.90
CA ARG A 181 -2.70 -5.25 -17.37
C ARG A 181 -3.41 -4.05 -17.99
N LEU A 182 -2.73 -2.92 -18.09
CA LEU A 182 -3.34 -1.64 -18.50
C LEU A 182 -2.92 -1.21 -19.92
N GLY A 183 -1.97 -1.90 -20.55
CA GLY A 183 -1.43 -1.56 -21.87
C GLY A 183 -0.12 -0.77 -21.81
N ARG A 184 0.56 -0.67 -22.96
CA ARG A 184 1.94 -0.14 -23.10
C ARG A 184 2.17 1.28 -22.57
N TRP A 185 1.12 2.07 -22.34
CA TRP A 185 1.28 3.42 -21.77
C TRP A 185 1.65 3.36 -20.28
N ALA A 186 1.28 2.28 -19.58
CA ALA A 186 1.47 2.16 -18.14
C ALA A 186 2.94 1.91 -17.76
N LYS A 187 3.80 1.54 -18.71
CA LYS A 187 5.26 1.43 -18.50
C LYS A 187 5.96 2.77 -18.21
N TYR A 188 5.28 3.89 -18.49
CA TYR A 188 5.80 5.24 -18.24
C TYR A 188 5.41 5.76 -16.85
N LEU A 189 4.58 5.01 -16.10
CA LEU A 189 4.28 5.31 -14.71
C LEU A 189 5.51 4.97 -13.87
N ALA A 190 5.92 5.87 -12.99
CA ALA A 190 7.09 5.68 -12.15
C ALA A 190 6.84 6.18 -10.73
N SER A 191 7.71 5.75 -9.81
CA SER A 191 7.75 6.22 -8.42
C SER A 191 6.36 6.17 -7.75
N PHE A 192 5.93 7.27 -7.13
CA PHE A 192 4.66 7.40 -6.41
C PHE A 192 3.41 7.08 -7.25
N GLN A 193 3.48 7.23 -8.58
CA GLN A 193 2.33 7.00 -9.44
C GLN A 193 1.91 5.52 -9.46
N VAL A 194 2.88 4.61 -9.32
CA VAL A 194 2.68 3.16 -9.52
C VAL A 194 1.64 2.59 -8.55
N LYS A 195 1.57 3.10 -7.32
CA LYS A 195 0.75 2.56 -6.22
C LYS A 195 -0.73 2.41 -6.57
N VAL A 196 -1.35 3.51 -6.99
CA VAL A 196 -2.79 3.50 -7.34
C VAL A 196 -3.07 2.67 -8.58
N PHE A 197 -2.18 2.68 -9.57
CA PHE A 197 -2.34 1.87 -10.78
C PHE A 197 -2.13 0.38 -10.51
N ALA A 198 -1.24 0.00 -9.57
CA ALA A 198 -1.10 -1.37 -9.08
C ALA A 198 -2.37 -1.84 -8.38
N ILE A 199 -2.98 -0.98 -7.53
CA ILE A 199 -4.29 -1.26 -6.94
C ILE A 199 -5.31 -1.47 -8.05
N LEU A 200 -5.48 -0.54 -9.00
CA LEU A 200 -6.45 -0.67 -10.09
C LEU A 200 -6.25 -1.96 -10.91
N ALA A 201 -5.01 -2.25 -11.27
CA ALA A 201 -4.63 -3.40 -12.10
C ALA A 201 -4.62 -4.74 -11.34
N SER A 202 -4.73 -4.75 -10.02
CA SER A 202 -4.77 -5.99 -9.23
C SER A 202 -6.07 -6.76 -9.44
N SER A 203 -6.09 -8.05 -9.11
CA SER A 203 -7.28 -8.89 -9.29
C SER A 203 -8.23 -8.86 -8.09
N PHE A 204 -7.81 -8.33 -6.95
CA PHE A 204 -8.61 -8.35 -5.72
C PHE A 204 -9.73 -7.29 -5.74
N GLU A 205 -10.88 -7.62 -5.14
CA GLU A 205 -11.91 -6.65 -4.79
C GLU A 205 -11.47 -5.83 -3.57
N ASN A 206 -10.98 -6.50 -2.52
CA ASN A 206 -10.53 -5.86 -1.30
C ASN A 206 -9.00 -5.94 -1.21
N VAL A 207 -8.35 -4.79 -1.18
CA VAL A 207 -6.90 -4.66 -1.26
C VAL A 207 -6.36 -4.11 0.05
N LEU A 208 -5.38 -4.78 0.64
CA LEU A 208 -4.40 -4.14 1.51
C LEU A 208 -3.20 -3.80 0.64
N PHE A 209 -2.99 -2.52 0.32
CA PHE A 209 -1.75 -2.11 -0.30
C PHE A 209 -0.67 -2.04 0.78
N LEU A 210 0.54 -2.52 0.48
CA LEU A 210 1.69 -2.51 1.37
C LEU A 210 2.97 -2.23 0.57
N ASP A 211 3.73 -1.22 0.96
CA ASP A 211 5.04 -0.93 0.35
C ASP A 211 6.06 -2.04 0.62
N ALA A 212 7.06 -2.15 -0.25
CA ALA A 212 8.07 -3.22 -0.18
C ALA A 212 8.86 -3.23 1.12
N ASP A 213 9.08 -2.06 1.72
CA ASP A 213 9.78 -1.78 2.96
C ASP A 213 8.85 -1.63 4.17
N ALA A 214 7.61 -2.09 4.05
CA ALA A 214 6.69 -2.25 5.16
C ALA A 214 6.37 -3.74 5.40
N PHE A 215 6.44 -4.17 6.66
CA PHE A 215 6.11 -5.55 7.03
C PHE A 215 4.99 -5.61 8.07
N MET A 216 4.28 -6.74 8.06
CA MET A 216 3.17 -7.00 8.98
C MET A 216 3.67 -7.55 10.31
N ALA A 217 3.24 -6.93 11.41
CA ALA A 217 3.53 -7.41 12.75
C ALA A 217 2.62 -8.57 13.18
N LYS A 218 1.44 -8.70 12.57
CA LYS A 218 0.46 -9.78 12.79
C LYS A 218 -0.35 -10.08 11.52
N ASP A 219 -1.11 -11.17 11.52
CA ASP A 219 -1.91 -11.58 10.35
C ASP A 219 -3.00 -10.52 10.03
N PRO A 220 -2.97 -9.88 8.84
CA PRO A 220 -3.93 -8.85 8.51
C PRO A 220 -5.31 -9.37 8.07
N ALA A 221 -5.53 -10.68 7.94
CA ALA A 221 -6.77 -11.21 7.34
C ALA A 221 -8.06 -10.69 8.01
N HIS A 222 -8.04 -10.48 9.32
CA HIS A 222 -9.20 -10.02 10.09
C HIS A 222 -9.73 -8.65 9.62
N VAL A 223 -8.87 -7.75 9.12
CA VAL A 223 -9.29 -6.39 8.71
C VAL A 223 -10.25 -6.38 7.52
N PHE A 224 -10.27 -7.45 6.70
CA PHE A 224 -11.22 -7.59 5.60
C PHE A 224 -12.63 -7.97 6.05
N THR A 225 -12.79 -8.42 7.29
CA THR A 225 -14.06 -8.96 7.83
C THR A 225 -14.58 -8.16 9.03
N GLN A 226 -13.85 -7.15 9.49
CA GLN A 226 -14.18 -6.34 10.65
C GLN A 226 -14.20 -4.85 10.30
N GLY A 227 -14.92 -4.08 11.12
CA GLY A 227 -14.88 -2.62 11.05
C GLY A 227 -13.48 -2.10 11.40
N PRO A 228 -13.08 -0.92 10.90
CA PRO A 228 -13.90 0.02 10.14
C PRO A 228 -14.02 -0.32 8.65
N PHE A 229 -13.18 -1.21 8.11
CA PHE A 229 -13.13 -1.49 6.67
C PHE A 229 -14.45 -2.01 6.11
N THR A 230 -15.15 -2.91 6.80
CA THR A 230 -16.46 -3.41 6.34
C THR A 230 -17.55 -2.34 6.30
N SER A 231 -17.40 -1.24 7.05
CA SER A 231 -18.34 -0.13 7.06
C SER A 231 -17.95 1.01 6.12
N THR A 232 -16.66 1.29 5.97
CA THR A 232 -16.19 2.45 5.21
C THR A 232 -15.63 2.08 3.85
N GLY A 233 -15.11 0.88 3.62
CA GLY A 233 -14.49 0.47 2.36
C GLY A 233 -13.14 1.12 2.03
N LEU A 234 -12.75 2.19 2.72
CA LEU A 234 -11.41 2.79 2.67
C LEU A 234 -10.91 3.01 4.10
N VAL A 235 -9.71 2.50 4.40
CA VAL A 235 -8.98 2.77 5.65
C VAL A 235 -7.57 3.23 5.31
N THR A 236 -7.16 4.35 5.90
CA THR A 236 -5.82 4.91 5.76
C THR A 236 -5.18 5.11 7.13
N TRP A 237 -3.85 5.20 7.16
CA TRP A 237 -3.11 5.48 8.38
C TRP A 237 -2.58 6.92 8.37
N PRO A 238 -2.53 7.59 9.52
CA PRO A 238 -1.97 8.92 9.62
C PRO A 238 -0.44 8.88 9.48
N ASP A 239 0.11 9.88 8.82
CA ASP A 239 1.52 10.27 8.86
C ASP A 239 1.75 11.22 10.06
N PHE A 240 3.00 11.57 10.35
CA PHE A 240 3.39 12.52 11.39
C PHE A 240 2.87 13.94 11.12
N TRP A 241 2.71 14.30 9.84
CA TRP A 241 2.59 15.69 9.42
C TRP A 241 1.14 16.17 9.31
N ALA A 242 0.93 17.44 9.64
CA ALA A 242 -0.28 18.15 9.25
C ALA A 242 -0.34 18.31 7.72
N SER A 243 -1.54 18.33 7.16
CA SER A 243 -1.74 18.57 5.71
C SER A 243 -1.17 19.93 5.31
N SER A 244 -0.22 19.97 4.39
CA SER A 244 0.26 21.20 3.75
C SER A 244 -0.41 21.49 2.41
N ALA A 245 -1.58 20.90 2.12
CA ALA A 245 -2.31 21.14 0.88
C ALA A 245 -2.67 22.62 0.69
N SER A 246 -2.45 23.14 -0.52
CA SER A 246 -2.81 24.50 -0.90
C SER A 246 -4.33 24.67 -0.91
N GLN A 247 -4.81 25.87 -0.56
CA GLN A 247 -6.22 26.21 -0.69
C GLN A 247 -6.73 26.05 -2.14
N HIS A 248 -5.88 26.33 -3.13
CA HIS A 248 -6.22 26.19 -4.54
C HIS A 248 -6.56 24.74 -4.94
N LEU A 249 -6.02 23.73 -4.24
CA LEU A 249 -6.38 22.33 -4.47
C LEU A 249 -7.89 22.09 -4.23
N TYR A 250 -8.42 22.68 -3.16
CA TYR A 250 -9.82 22.53 -2.79
C TYR A 250 -10.73 23.35 -3.72
N GLU A 251 -10.25 24.51 -4.21
CA GLU A 251 -10.95 25.27 -5.25
C GLU A 251 -11.04 24.50 -6.57
N ILE A 252 -9.93 23.90 -7.01
CA ILE A 252 -9.84 23.08 -8.24
C ILE A 252 -10.75 21.87 -8.16
N THR A 253 -10.85 21.24 -7.00
CA THR A 253 -11.62 20.00 -6.81
C THR A 253 -13.04 20.22 -6.29
N ASP A 254 -13.46 21.49 -6.17
CA ASP A 254 -14.78 21.90 -5.66
C ASP A 254 -15.11 21.34 -4.26
N GLN A 255 -14.17 21.48 -3.34
CA GLN A 255 -14.27 20.96 -1.97
C GLN A 255 -14.14 22.06 -0.92
N PRO A 256 -14.74 21.89 0.27
CA PRO A 256 -14.50 22.78 1.38
C PRO A 256 -13.08 22.55 1.96
N VAL A 257 -12.38 23.66 2.22
CA VAL A 257 -11.06 23.64 2.86
C VAL A 257 -11.20 23.09 4.29
N PRO A 258 -10.54 21.97 4.64
CA PRO A 258 -10.59 21.44 5.99
C PRO A 258 -9.77 22.30 6.96
N ALA A 259 -10.16 22.30 8.23
CA ALA A 259 -9.32 22.83 9.30
C ALA A 259 -8.01 22.01 9.42
N MET A 260 -6.92 22.65 9.85
CA MET A 260 -5.60 22.02 9.91
C MET A 260 -5.51 20.87 10.92
N ASN A 261 -6.37 20.86 11.95
CA ASN A 261 -6.48 19.81 12.96
C ASN A 261 -7.55 18.75 12.64
N ALA A 262 -8.17 18.79 11.46
CA ALA A 262 -9.25 17.87 11.12
C ALA A 262 -8.74 16.45 10.85
N LEU A 263 -7.68 16.32 10.07
CA LEU A 263 -7.05 15.06 9.66
C LEU A 263 -5.54 15.27 9.48
N ALA A 264 -4.77 14.27 9.89
CA ALA A 264 -3.35 14.21 9.56
C ALA A 264 -3.19 13.98 8.05
N SER A 265 -2.01 14.29 7.52
CA SER A 265 -1.62 13.72 6.22
C SER A 265 -1.60 12.20 6.31
N THR A 266 -1.72 11.53 5.17
CA THR A 266 -1.79 10.06 5.11
C THR A 266 -0.42 9.46 4.89
N GLU A 267 -0.13 8.33 5.55
CA GLU A 267 1.02 7.50 5.22
C GLU A 267 0.57 6.40 4.26
N SER A 268 0.81 6.58 2.95
CA SER A 268 0.32 5.66 1.90
C SER A 268 1.19 4.40 1.72
N GLY A 269 2.23 4.21 2.53
CA GLY A 269 2.93 2.93 2.66
C GLY A 269 2.01 1.76 3.00
N GLN A 270 0.82 2.05 3.56
CA GLN A 270 -0.27 1.10 3.64
C GLN A 270 -1.65 1.76 3.57
N LEU A 271 -2.59 1.06 2.93
CA LEU A 271 -4.02 1.42 2.95
C LEU A 271 -4.89 0.20 2.66
N LEU A 272 -6.11 0.21 3.18
CA LEU A 272 -7.15 -0.76 2.80
C LEU A 272 -8.15 -0.10 1.87
N VAL A 273 -8.49 -0.73 0.76
CA VAL A 273 -9.51 -0.21 -0.16
C VAL A 273 -10.31 -1.32 -0.80
N SER A 274 -11.63 -1.13 -0.87
CA SER A 274 -12.55 -1.99 -1.59
C SER A 274 -12.88 -1.37 -2.94
N LYS A 275 -12.47 -2.02 -4.03
CA LYS A 275 -12.71 -1.55 -5.40
C LYS A 275 -14.20 -1.49 -5.74
N SER A 276 -15.01 -2.34 -5.14
CA SER A 276 -16.45 -2.37 -5.39
C SER A 276 -17.16 -1.14 -4.81
N THR A 277 -16.73 -0.64 -3.65
CA THR A 277 -17.31 0.54 -3.02
C THR A 277 -16.57 1.85 -3.33
N HIS A 278 -15.30 1.78 -3.74
CA HIS A 278 -14.42 2.94 -3.97
C HIS A 278 -13.94 3.08 -5.42
N ALA A 279 -14.71 2.59 -6.40
CA ALA A 279 -14.35 2.68 -7.81
C ALA A 279 -14.05 4.13 -8.25
N LEU A 280 -14.96 5.07 -7.95
CA LEU A 280 -14.78 6.48 -8.30
C LEU A 280 -13.58 7.10 -7.57
N THR A 281 -13.41 6.79 -6.28
CA THR A 281 -12.26 7.24 -5.48
C THR A 281 -10.94 6.78 -6.09
N LEU A 282 -10.82 5.51 -6.47
CA LEU A 282 -9.59 4.98 -7.08
C LEU A 282 -9.31 5.61 -8.45
N LEU A 283 -10.34 5.87 -9.25
CA LEU A 283 -10.20 6.55 -10.54
C LEU A 283 -9.75 8.00 -10.37
N LEU A 284 -10.29 8.73 -9.39
CA LEU A 284 -9.85 10.10 -9.07
C LEU A 284 -8.43 10.12 -8.52
N ALA A 285 -8.09 9.20 -7.61
CA ALA A 285 -6.72 9.05 -7.13
C ALA A 285 -5.75 8.76 -8.28
N ALA A 286 -6.13 7.90 -9.24
CA ALA A 286 -5.33 7.64 -10.43
C ALA A 286 -5.13 8.89 -11.29
N TYR A 287 -6.15 9.73 -11.46
CA TYR A 287 -6.02 11.00 -12.18
C TYR A 287 -5.08 11.99 -11.47
N TYR A 288 -5.21 12.13 -10.15
CA TYR A 288 -4.31 12.98 -9.38
C TYR A 288 -2.86 12.52 -9.45
N ASN A 289 -2.62 11.20 -9.39
CA ASN A 289 -1.27 10.65 -9.48
C ASN A 289 -0.71 10.67 -10.91
N TYR A 290 -1.55 10.47 -11.93
CA TYR A 290 -1.12 10.57 -13.33
C TYR A 290 -0.62 11.97 -13.66
N TYR A 291 -1.32 13.00 -13.18
CA TYR A 291 -0.91 14.41 -13.26
C TYR A 291 -0.19 14.89 -11.99
N GLY A 292 0.38 13.96 -11.22
CA GLY A 292 0.97 14.24 -9.91
C GLY A 292 2.19 15.14 -9.98
N PRO A 293 3.30 14.69 -10.60
CA PRO A 293 4.60 15.35 -10.51
C PRO A 293 4.58 16.86 -10.75
N ASP A 294 3.90 17.30 -11.81
CA ASP A 294 3.94 18.70 -12.25
C ASP A 294 2.66 19.49 -11.94
N ARG A 295 1.63 18.85 -11.33
CA ARG A 295 0.35 19.53 -11.02
C ARG A 295 -0.12 19.23 -9.60
N TYR A 296 -0.57 18.00 -9.34
CA TYR A 296 -1.27 17.70 -8.09
C TYR A 296 -0.35 17.52 -6.89
N TYR A 297 0.86 16.97 -7.03
CA TYR A 297 1.77 16.81 -5.89
C TYR A 297 2.21 18.16 -5.29
N PRO A 298 2.61 19.17 -6.09
CA PRO A 298 2.85 20.52 -5.58
C PRO A 298 1.66 21.09 -4.82
N LEU A 299 0.44 20.93 -5.34
CA LEU A 299 -0.80 21.39 -4.69
C LEU A 299 -1.11 20.65 -3.39
N MET A 300 -0.79 19.36 -3.30
CA MET A 300 -1.05 18.52 -2.12
C MET A 300 -0.07 18.77 -0.98
N ALA A 301 1.21 19.02 -1.27
CA ALA A 301 2.24 19.06 -0.23
C ALA A 301 3.01 20.38 -0.14
N GLN A 302 2.99 21.21 -1.18
CA GLN A 302 3.76 22.46 -1.21
C GLN A 302 5.25 22.27 -0.86
N GLY A 303 5.84 21.16 -1.29
CA GLY A 303 7.25 20.80 -1.09
C GLY A 303 7.53 20.28 0.31
N GLY A 304 6.48 20.11 1.12
CA GLY A 304 6.58 19.57 2.47
C GLY A 304 6.97 18.10 2.50
N PRO A 305 7.16 17.55 3.70
CA PRO A 305 7.58 16.16 3.88
C PRO A 305 6.61 15.15 3.24
N GLY A 306 7.17 14.22 2.45
CA GLY A 306 6.40 13.18 1.78
C GLY A 306 5.59 13.68 0.57
N GLU A 307 6.02 14.75 -0.11
CA GLU A 307 5.40 15.18 -1.38
C GLU A 307 5.38 14.02 -2.40
N GLY A 308 4.18 13.61 -2.80
CA GLY A 308 3.95 12.42 -3.61
C GLY A 308 2.49 11.99 -3.60
N ASP A 309 2.24 10.68 -3.64
CA ASP A 309 0.91 10.08 -3.78
C ASP A 309 0.07 10.11 -2.48
N LYS A 310 0.71 10.38 -1.34
CA LYS A 310 0.19 10.02 -0.02
C LYS A 310 -1.22 10.56 0.28
N ASP A 311 -1.44 11.84 -0.02
CA ASP A 311 -2.71 12.53 0.29
C ASP A 311 -3.76 12.42 -0.84
N SER A 312 -3.43 11.73 -1.93
CA SER A 312 -4.33 11.58 -3.09
C SER A 312 -5.58 10.74 -2.78
N PHE A 313 -5.49 9.74 -1.91
CA PHE A 313 -6.59 8.81 -1.62
C PHE A 313 -7.71 9.48 -0.82
N ILE A 314 -7.38 10.22 0.26
CA ILE A 314 -8.39 10.96 1.03
C ILE A 314 -8.96 12.11 0.21
N LEU A 315 -8.13 12.83 -0.56
CA LEU A 315 -8.61 13.88 -1.47
C LEU A 315 -9.64 13.31 -2.46
N ALA A 316 -9.36 12.14 -3.02
CA ALA A 316 -10.25 11.46 -3.95
C ALA A 316 -11.52 10.93 -3.28
N ALA A 317 -11.43 10.42 -2.06
CA ALA A 317 -12.60 9.96 -1.30
C ALA A 317 -13.55 11.12 -1.03
N ARG A 318 -13.01 12.27 -0.60
CA ARG A 318 -13.81 13.49 -0.37
C ARG A 318 -14.43 14.03 -1.65
N ALA A 319 -13.69 14.09 -2.76
CA ALA A 319 -14.22 14.50 -4.06
C ALA A 319 -15.29 13.53 -4.62
N ALA A 320 -15.21 12.25 -4.26
CA ALA A 320 -16.20 11.23 -4.61
C ALA A 320 -17.38 11.17 -3.63
N GLU A 321 -17.35 11.95 -2.55
CA GLU A 321 -18.30 11.85 -1.42
C GLU A 321 -18.37 10.43 -0.83
N ALA A 322 -17.24 9.70 -0.87
CA ALA A 322 -17.13 8.33 -0.38
C ALA A 322 -16.69 8.30 1.10
N PRO A 323 -17.24 7.37 1.91
CA PRO A 323 -16.85 7.21 3.30
C PRO A 323 -15.42 6.70 3.42
N PHE A 324 -14.67 7.14 4.43
CA PHE A 324 -13.35 6.62 4.72
C PHE A 324 -13.06 6.67 6.22
N HIS A 325 -12.12 5.85 6.67
CA HIS A 325 -11.62 5.88 8.03
C HIS A 325 -10.11 6.11 8.03
N GLN A 326 -9.65 7.30 8.42
CA GLN A 326 -8.25 7.45 8.81
C GLN A 326 -8.11 7.02 10.27
N VAL A 327 -7.21 6.06 10.51
CA VAL A 327 -6.89 5.53 11.84
C VAL A 327 -6.59 6.68 12.79
N LYS A 328 -7.23 6.66 13.96
CA LYS A 328 -7.21 7.75 14.94
C LYS A 328 -5.99 7.65 15.83
N LYS A 329 -5.54 6.44 16.18
CA LYS A 329 -4.26 6.25 16.83
C LYS A 329 -3.12 6.79 15.95
N CYS A 330 -2.42 7.79 16.46
CA CYS A 330 -1.26 8.37 15.79
C CYS A 330 -0.17 7.32 15.53
N VAL A 331 0.56 7.53 14.44
CA VAL A 331 1.81 6.81 14.16
C VAL A 331 2.82 7.04 15.29
N ASP A 332 3.49 5.97 15.69
CA ASP A 332 4.60 6.03 16.65
C ASP A 332 5.93 5.91 15.89
N THR A 333 6.97 6.56 16.37
CA THR A 333 8.34 6.27 15.93
C THR A 333 8.91 5.16 16.82
N ILE A 334 9.48 4.12 16.21
CA ILE A 334 10.34 3.13 16.89
C ILE A 334 11.78 3.33 16.42
N GLY A 335 12.73 3.13 17.31
CA GLY A 335 14.10 3.62 17.12
C GLY A 335 15.00 3.25 18.28
N TYR A 336 16.17 3.88 18.34
CA TYR A 336 17.19 3.62 19.35
C TYR A 336 17.75 4.92 19.91
N TYR A 337 18.38 4.83 21.09
CA TYR A 337 19.12 5.93 21.68
C TYR A 337 20.61 5.75 21.43
N GLU A 338 21.27 6.78 20.90
CA GLU A 338 22.72 6.85 20.73
C GLU A 338 23.21 8.11 21.45
N HIS A 339 24.08 7.96 22.45
CA HIS A 339 24.64 9.09 23.23
C HIS A 339 23.61 10.11 23.79
N GLY A 340 22.42 9.64 24.17
CA GLY A 340 21.35 10.49 24.71
C GLY A 340 20.44 11.14 23.66
N SER A 341 20.76 10.99 22.37
CA SER A 341 19.90 11.38 21.25
C SER A 341 19.03 10.22 20.80
N TYR A 342 17.77 10.50 20.46
CA TYR A 342 16.87 9.49 19.89
C TYR A 342 16.96 9.50 18.36
N HIS A 343 17.14 8.32 17.78
CA HIS A 343 17.19 8.07 16.35
C HIS A 343 16.00 7.21 15.96
N GLY A 344 15.07 7.77 15.20
CA GLY A 344 13.95 7.01 14.64
C GLY A 344 14.43 6.04 13.56
N GLY A 345 13.99 4.79 13.63
CA GLY A 345 14.35 3.74 12.67
C GLY A 345 13.16 3.16 11.89
N ALA A 346 11.92 3.39 12.34
CA ALA A 346 10.71 3.01 11.61
C ALA A 346 9.45 3.72 12.13
N MET A 347 8.39 3.64 11.32
CA MET A 347 7.03 4.04 11.67
C MET A 347 6.25 2.82 12.15
N LEU A 348 5.74 2.87 13.38
CA LEU A 348 4.83 1.87 13.94
C LEU A 348 3.40 2.32 13.74
N GLN A 349 2.61 1.46 13.09
CA GLN A 349 1.21 1.70 12.77
C GLN A 349 0.32 0.62 13.40
N TYR A 350 -0.94 0.98 13.64
CA TYR A 350 -1.80 0.27 14.60
C TYR A 350 -2.99 -0.41 13.94
N ASP A 351 -3.53 -1.42 14.62
CA ASP A 351 -4.66 -2.20 14.11
C ASP A 351 -5.93 -1.33 14.03
N PRO A 352 -6.51 -1.13 12.83
CA PRO A 352 -7.66 -0.28 12.65
C PRO A 352 -8.92 -0.85 13.31
N THR A 353 -8.98 -2.17 13.56
CA THR A 353 -10.14 -2.83 14.16
C THR A 353 -10.26 -2.60 15.67
N GLN A 354 -9.19 -2.10 16.29
CA GLN A 354 -9.11 -1.77 17.71
C GLN A 354 -9.05 -0.24 17.95
N ASP A 355 -9.26 0.54 16.90
CA ASP A 355 -9.08 1.99 16.90
C ASP A 355 -10.18 2.72 17.71
N SER A 356 -9.88 3.95 18.11
CA SER A 356 -10.81 4.77 18.89
C SER A 356 -11.99 5.28 18.06
N THR A 357 -13.13 5.50 18.72
CA THR A 357 -14.23 6.31 18.17
C THR A 357 -13.98 7.81 18.30
N GLU A 358 -12.94 8.23 19.03
CA GLU A 358 -12.57 9.63 19.23
C GLU A 358 -11.88 10.25 18.00
N THR A 359 -11.76 11.58 17.98
CA THR A 359 -11.05 12.28 16.89
C THR A 359 -9.54 12.10 17.02
N ALA A 360 -8.81 12.04 15.89
CA ALA A 360 -7.37 11.78 15.86
C ALA A 360 -6.55 12.77 16.70
N ALA A 361 -7.00 14.04 16.80
CA ALA A 361 -6.36 15.06 17.63
C ALA A 361 -6.48 14.81 19.15
N SER A 362 -7.38 13.92 19.59
CA SER A 362 -7.66 13.61 21.00
C SER A 362 -6.99 12.33 21.50
N VAL A 363 -6.29 11.58 20.64
CA VAL A 363 -5.88 10.17 20.89
C VAL A 363 -4.54 10.04 21.63
N SER A 364 -4.00 11.11 22.21
CA SER A 364 -2.75 11.03 22.99
C SER A 364 -2.89 10.25 24.30
N THR A 365 -4.11 9.86 24.70
CA THR A 365 -4.40 9.25 26.00
C THR A 365 -5.36 8.05 25.92
N MET A 366 -5.25 7.20 24.88
CA MET A 366 -6.05 5.97 24.84
C MET A 366 -5.78 5.10 26.06
N GLU A 367 -6.84 4.74 26.80
CA GLU A 367 -6.74 3.89 27.99
C GLU A 367 -6.25 2.47 27.64
N LYS A 368 -6.67 1.96 26.48
CA LYS A 368 -6.17 0.73 25.88
C LYS A 368 -5.54 1.02 24.53
N MET A 369 -4.23 0.82 24.43
CA MET A 369 -3.49 0.97 23.18
C MET A 369 -3.89 -0.16 22.20
N PRO A 370 -4.19 0.16 20.93
CA PRO A 370 -4.35 -0.83 19.89
C PRO A 370 -3.06 -1.63 19.70
N ASP A 371 -3.19 -2.86 19.21
CA ASP A 371 -2.05 -3.68 18.84
C ASP A 371 -1.24 -3.06 17.69
N ALA A 372 0.07 -3.30 17.71
CA ALA A 372 0.92 -3.10 16.54
C ALA A 372 0.41 -3.90 15.34
N PHE A 373 0.27 -3.25 14.19
CA PHE A 373 -0.23 -3.86 12.97
C PHE A 373 0.86 -4.03 11.92
N SER A 374 1.61 -2.97 11.66
CA SER A 374 2.68 -2.95 10.66
C SER A 374 3.79 -2.00 11.07
N VAL A 375 4.96 -2.24 10.49
CA VAL A 375 6.16 -1.42 10.65
C VAL A 375 6.63 -1.00 9.27
N HIS A 376 6.73 0.31 9.04
CA HIS A 376 7.22 0.88 7.79
C HIS A 376 8.62 1.48 7.99
N HIS A 377 9.62 0.89 7.34
CA HIS A 377 11.01 1.31 7.38
C HIS A 377 11.32 2.36 6.32
N ASN A 378 10.77 3.57 6.51
CA ASN A 378 11.00 4.67 5.59
C ASN A 378 12.47 5.12 5.57
N ILE A 379 13.13 5.21 6.75
CA ILE A 379 14.57 5.51 6.90
C ILE A 379 15.12 4.86 8.19
N PRO A 380 16.21 4.05 8.12
CA PRO A 380 16.78 3.46 6.92
C PRO A 380 15.87 2.35 6.37
N LYS A 381 15.90 2.14 5.05
CA LYS A 381 15.27 0.94 4.45
C LYS A 381 16.10 -0.27 4.85
N TYR A 382 15.46 -1.37 5.25
CA TYR A 382 16.14 -2.61 5.66
C TYR A 382 16.66 -3.42 4.47
N ASP A 383 17.40 -2.74 3.60
CA ASP A 383 18.21 -3.35 2.55
C ASP A 383 19.48 -3.92 3.21
N PRO A 384 19.69 -5.25 3.18
CA PRO A 384 20.80 -5.91 3.87
C PRO A 384 22.18 -5.42 3.44
N VAL A 385 22.31 -4.83 2.24
CA VAL A 385 23.58 -4.30 1.76
C VAL A 385 23.73 -2.83 2.20
N GLN A 386 22.70 -2.01 1.99
CA GLN A 386 22.79 -0.57 2.30
C GLN A 386 22.85 -0.27 3.79
N LEU A 387 22.24 -1.10 4.66
CA LEU A 387 22.29 -0.86 6.11
C LEU A 387 23.71 -0.82 6.67
N PHE A 388 24.62 -1.67 6.15
CA PHE A 388 26.03 -1.65 6.55
C PHE A 388 26.77 -0.43 5.98
N ASP A 389 26.52 -0.09 4.72
CA ASP A 389 27.16 1.06 4.05
C ASP A 389 26.74 2.40 4.68
N MET A 390 25.54 2.48 5.24
CA MET A 390 25.07 3.64 5.98
C MET A 390 25.70 3.80 7.37
N GLY A 391 26.34 2.75 7.90
CA GLY A 391 26.96 2.77 9.23
C GLY A 391 25.98 2.83 10.40
N VAL A 392 24.67 2.75 10.17
CA VAL A 392 23.62 2.92 11.18
C VAL A 392 23.50 1.75 12.16
N LEU A 393 24.14 0.62 11.85
CA LEU A 393 24.11 -0.59 12.66
C LEU A 393 25.15 -0.61 13.79
N ILE A 394 26.14 0.28 13.73
CA ILE A 394 27.30 0.31 14.61
C ILE A 394 27.38 1.70 15.23
N ASP A 395 27.44 1.74 16.57
CA ASP A 395 27.58 3.00 17.30
C ASP A 395 28.90 3.67 16.90
N SER A 396 28.79 4.91 16.44
CA SER A 396 29.88 5.64 15.77
C SER A 396 31.06 5.94 16.69
N LYS A 397 30.88 5.91 18.01
CA LYS A 397 31.94 6.24 19.00
C LYS A 397 32.51 5.00 19.67
N THR A 398 31.67 4.01 19.94
CA THR A 398 32.07 2.80 20.67
C THR A 398 32.46 1.67 19.73
N GLY A 399 32.01 1.70 18.47
CA GLY A 399 32.18 0.61 17.52
C GLY A 399 31.34 -0.63 17.85
N VAL A 400 30.39 -0.53 18.77
CA VAL A 400 29.54 -1.64 19.21
C VAL A 400 28.29 -1.70 18.34
N PRO A 401 27.94 -2.87 17.77
CA PRO A 401 26.70 -3.02 17.02
C PRO A 401 25.49 -2.92 17.93
N HIS A 402 24.41 -2.32 17.45
CA HIS A 402 23.19 -2.11 18.22
C HIS A 402 21.92 -2.31 17.39
N ARG A 403 20.80 -2.42 18.10
CA ARG A 403 19.45 -2.52 17.54
C ARG A 403 18.96 -1.21 16.92
N LEU A 404 18.06 -1.30 15.97
CA LEU A 404 17.51 -0.19 15.19
C LEU A 404 16.05 0.15 15.53
N ILE A 405 15.23 -0.78 16.04
CA ILE A 405 13.81 -0.53 16.34
C ILE A 405 13.44 -0.68 17.82
N GLY A 406 14.44 -0.60 18.69
CA GLY A 406 14.30 -0.52 20.14
C GLY A 406 14.99 -1.66 20.87
N THR A 407 14.95 -1.59 22.19
CA THR A 407 15.45 -2.67 23.05
C THR A 407 14.55 -3.91 22.93
N LYS A 408 15.08 -5.08 23.28
CA LYS A 408 14.29 -6.32 23.36
C LYS A 408 13.03 -6.17 24.23
N GLN A 409 13.15 -5.48 25.36
CA GLN A 409 12.04 -5.27 26.27
C GLN A 409 10.94 -4.39 25.64
N GLU A 410 11.33 -3.37 24.86
CA GLU A 410 10.38 -2.52 24.14
C GLU A 410 9.69 -3.28 23.01
N THR A 411 10.42 -4.10 22.25
CA THR A 411 9.82 -4.91 21.18
C THR A 411 8.89 -5.97 21.75
N GLU A 412 9.31 -6.71 22.78
CA GLU A 412 8.45 -7.69 23.47
C GLU A 412 7.20 -7.04 24.06
N LYS A 413 7.31 -5.83 24.63
CA LYS A 413 6.16 -5.09 25.15
C LYS A 413 5.18 -4.66 24.07
N ARG A 414 5.69 -4.17 22.92
CA ARG A 414 4.84 -3.62 21.84
C ARG A 414 4.24 -4.69 20.93
N PHE A 415 4.98 -5.77 20.70
CA PHE A 415 4.64 -6.79 19.70
C PHE A 415 4.36 -8.17 20.32
N GLY A 416 4.59 -8.36 21.62
CA GLY A 416 4.48 -9.66 22.29
C GLY A 416 5.63 -10.62 21.96
N ARG A 417 6.60 -10.18 21.16
CA ARG A 417 7.72 -10.95 20.63
C ARG A 417 8.86 -10.04 20.24
N ASP A 418 10.07 -10.59 20.15
CA ASP A 418 11.24 -9.85 19.73
C ASP A 418 11.29 -9.72 18.19
N ILE A 419 10.43 -8.86 17.66
CA ILE A 419 10.17 -8.75 16.22
C ILE A 419 11.41 -8.32 15.41
N GLU A 420 12.33 -7.59 16.03
CA GLU A 420 13.58 -7.19 15.37
C GLU A 420 14.52 -8.39 15.19
N SER A 421 14.63 -9.24 16.22
CA SER A 421 15.39 -10.48 16.11
C SER A 421 14.85 -11.36 14.98
N GLU A 422 13.51 -11.50 14.91
CA GLU A 422 12.85 -12.23 13.82
C GLU A 422 13.08 -11.61 12.44
N LEU A 423 13.08 -10.27 12.33
CA LEU A 423 13.40 -9.58 11.10
C LEU A 423 14.83 -9.90 10.64
N TRP A 424 15.80 -9.89 11.56
CA TRP A 424 17.18 -10.24 11.25
C TRP A 424 17.39 -11.72 10.92
N GLU A 425 16.55 -12.62 11.43
CA GLU A 425 16.48 -14.01 10.95
C GLU A 425 16.09 -14.09 9.48
N GLU A 426 15.07 -13.36 9.07
CA GLU A 426 14.63 -13.35 7.68
C GLU A 426 15.62 -12.63 6.77
N ILE A 427 16.27 -11.57 7.24
CA ILE A 427 17.36 -10.89 6.52
C ILE A 427 18.53 -11.84 6.30
N GLU A 428 18.98 -12.57 7.33
CA GLU A 428 20.03 -13.58 7.16
C GLU A 428 19.59 -14.66 6.18
N HIS A 429 18.36 -15.17 6.29
CA HIS A 429 17.88 -16.21 5.38
C HIS A 429 17.87 -15.73 3.92
N VAL A 430 17.31 -14.56 3.67
CA VAL A 430 17.24 -13.98 2.32
C VAL A 430 18.65 -13.75 1.77
N THR A 431 19.52 -13.13 2.56
CA THR A 431 20.90 -12.82 2.17
C THR A 431 21.73 -14.08 1.93
N CYS A 432 21.67 -15.06 2.82
CA CYS A 432 22.58 -16.21 2.79
C CYS A 432 22.05 -17.41 2.01
N LYS A 433 20.75 -17.46 1.67
CA LYS A 433 20.12 -18.62 1.01
C LYS A 433 19.36 -18.28 -0.26
N LEU A 434 18.89 -17.05 -0.39
CA LEU A 434 18.01 -16.64 -1.51
C LEU A 434 18.63 -15.59 -2.43
N GLU A 435 19.82 -15.07 -2.13
CA GLU A 435 20.55 -14.08 -2.95
C GLU A 435 20.55 -14.44 -4.45
N ASP A 436 21.03 -15.64 -4.81
CA ASP A 436 21.09 -16.12 -6.20
C ASP A 436 19.70 -16.35 -6.85
N GLN A 437 18.64 -16.38 -6.04
CA GLN A 437 17.27 -16.59 -6.48
C GLN A 437 16.51 -15.26 -6.70
N ILE A 438 17.08 -14.13 -6.29
CA ILE A 438 16.45 -12.81 -6.34
C ILE A 438 17.12 -11.95 -7.42
N VAL A 439 16.43 -11.74 -8.54
CA VAL A 439 16.94 -10.99 -9.71
C VAL A 439 17.36 -9.55 -9.36
N GLY A 440 16.69 -8.94 -8.38
CA GLY A 440 16.98 -7.58 -7.91
C GLY A 440 18.25 -7.44 -7.08
N TRP A 441 18.86 -8.55 -6.64
CA TRP A 441 20.03 -8.51 -5.75
C TRP A 441 21.22 -7.75 -6.36
N LYS A 442 21.54 -8.05 -7.63
CA LYS A 442 22.65 -7.45 -8.39
C LYS A 442 22.47 -5.98 -8.74
N THR A 443 21.32 -5.40 -8.37
CA THR A 443 21.00 -4.00 -8.66
C THR A 443 21.14 -3.11 -7.43
N ILE A 444 21.48 -3.69 -6.28
CA ILE A 444 21.78 -2.92 -5.08
C ILE A 444 23.13 -2.21 -5.30
N PRO A 445 23.20 -0.87 -5.19
CA PRO A 445 24.47 -0.16 -5.29
C PRO A 445 25.38 -0.57 -4.14
N THR A 446 26.55 -1.14 -4.43
CA THR A 446 27.54 -1.54 -3.40
C THR A 446 28.78 -0.65 -3.48
N SER A 447 29.34 -0.29 -2.32
CA SER A 447 30.59 0.47 -2.26
C SER A 447 31.84 -0.33 -2.63
N GLU A 448 31.90 -1.66 -2.42
CA GLU A 448 32.94 -2.54 -3.01
C GLU A 448 32.80 -4.05 -2.72
N ASP A 449 31.80 -4.54 -1.98
CA ASP A 449 31.72 -5.97 -1.61
C ASP A 449 30.28 -6.55 -1.59
N GLU A 450 29.76 -7.02 -2.74
CA GLU A 450 28.71 -8.07 -2.73
C GLU A 450 29.22 -9.33 -2.00
N LYS A 451 30.54 -9.59 -2.08
CA LYS A 451 31.21 -10.70 -1.41
C LYS A 451 31.29 -10.44 0.10
N GLY A 452 30.50 -11.19 0.86
CA GLY A 452 30.56 -11.19 2.33
C GLY A 452 29.38 -10.51 3.00
N THR A 453 28.36 -10.04 2.28
CA THR A 453 27.11 -9.54 2.89
C THR A 453 26.51 -10.57 3.84
N CYS A 454 26.46 -11.84 3.44
CA CYS A 454 26.00 -12.92 4.32
C CYS A 454 26.82 -13.02 5.62
N ASP A 455 28.14 -12.89 5.55
CA ASP A 455 29.01 -12.95 6.73
C ASP A 455 28.84 -11.73 7.63
N LYS A 456 28.65 -10.52 7.05
CA LYS A 456 28.32 -9.29 7.78
C LYS A 456 26.99 -9.42 8.52
N VAL A 457 25.95 -9.94 7.84
CA VAL A 457 24.63 -10.17 8.44
C VAL A 457 24.70 -11.20 9.57
N ARG A 458 25.41 -12.32 9.38
CA ARG A 458 25.61 -13.33 10.43
C ARG A 458 26.36 -12.79 11.64
N TRP A 459 27.42 -12.02 11.39
CA TRP A 459 28.18 -11.35 12.44
C TRP A 459 27.27 -10.42 13.23
N TYR A 460 26.57 -9.49 12.56
CA TYR A 460 25.69 -8.54 13.21
C TYR A 460 24.60 -9.25 14.03
N ARG A 461 23.94 -10.27 13.45
CA ARG A 461 22.90 -11.02 14.14
C ARG A 461 23.44 -11.68 15.41
N LYS A 462 24.62 -12.29 15.34
CA LYS A 462 25.26 -12.93 16.49
C LYS A 462 25.62 -11.92 17.57
N GLU A 463 26.18 -10.77 17.22
CA GLU A 463 26.61 -9.78 18.21
C GLU A 463 25.43 -9.05 18.88
N VAL A 464 24.32 -8.84 18.16
CA VAL A 464 23.18 -8.05 18.67
C VAL A 464 22.05 -8.92 19.26
N PHE A 465 21.88 -10.15 18.78
CA PHE A 465 20.77 -11.03 19.15
C PHE A 465 21.20 -12.43 19.64
N GLY A 466 22.49 -12.75 19.62
CA GLY A 466 23.05 -14.07 19.95
C GLY A 466 23.31 -14.33 21.42
#